data_AF-A0A819H2P5-F1
#
_entry.id   AF-A0A819H2P5-F1
#
_cell.length_a   1.000
_cell.length_b   1.000
_cell.length_c   1.000
_cell.angle_alpha   90.00
_cell.angle_beta   90.00
_cell.angle_gamma   90.00
#
_symmetry.space_group_name_H-M   'P 1'
#
loop_
_entity.id
_entity.type
_entity.pdbx_description
1 polymer ?
#
loop_
_entity_poly.entity_id
_entity_poly.type
_entity_poly.pdbx_seq_one_letter_code
_entity_poly.pdbx_strand_id
1 'polypeptide(L)'
;IQSKKLLYDTIVCFGDSNSDTENAYKLTGYKWPVDPPYYNGRFSNGKIWIEKLGIQNLINYACGDATTDNNLVQGFTAINVRVPGVRQQITKYINTADLSQVNFHRTIFIIWAGANDYFYNITLPASIVVKSLINGINDLLQIGA
;
A
#
# COMPACT_ATOMS: atom_id res chain seq x y z
N ILE A 1 -18.74 -13.24 27.33
CA ILE A 1 -18.08 -13.69 26.08
C ILE A 1 -16.66 -13.13 26.12
N GLN A 2 -15.64 -13.95 26.34
CA GLN A 2 -14.25 -13.50 26.28
C GLN A 2 -13.96 -13.04 24.85
N SER A 3 -13.63 -11.76 24.66
CA SER A 3 -13.20 -11.27 23.36
C SER A 3 -11.95 -12.04 22.93
N LYS A 4 -12.01 -12.75 21.81
CA LYS A 4 -10.87 -13.44 21.23
C LYS A 4 -9.80 -12.37 20.94
N LYS A 5 -8.70 -12.38 21.71
CA LYS A 5 -7.59 -11.44 21.49
C LYS A 5 -7.06 -11.68 20.07
N LEU A 6 -7.04 -10.62 19.25
CA LEU A 6 -6.48 -10.72 17.91
C LEU A 6 -4.99 -11.08 18.03
N LEU A 7 -4.57 -12.07 17.24
CA LEU A 7 -3.18 -12.54 17.21
C LEU A 7 -2.25 -11.39 16.83
N TYR A 8 -2.71 -10.57 15.89
CA TYR A 8 -2.05 -9.36 15.40
C TYR A 8 -2.88 -8.14 15.77
N ASP A 9 -2.24 -7.09 16.24
CA ASP A 9 -2.88 -5.80 16.58
C ASP A 9 -2.40 -4.65 15.71
N THR A 10 -1.40 -4.91 14.86
CA THR A 10 -0.80 -3.93 13.97
C THR A 10 -0.78 -4.47 12.54
N ILE A 11 -1.17 -3.63 11.58
CA ILE A 11 -0.95 -3.86 10.14
C ILE A 11 -0.05 -2.76 9.61
N VAL A 12 0.95 -3.15 8.82
CA VAL A 12 1.66 -2.25 7.91
C VAL A 12 1.28 -2.63 6.48
N CYS A 13 0.65 -1.72 5.75
CA CYS A 13 0.12 -2.00 4.42
C CYS A 13 0.84 -1.18 3.34
N PHE A 14 1.20 -1.86 2.26
CA PHE A 14 1.75 -1.31 1.03
C PHE A 14 0.87 -1.76 -0.14
N GLY A 15 0.70 -0.91 -1.14
CA GLY A 15 -0.15 -1.25 -2.26
C GLY A 15 -0.67 -0.07 -3.05
N ASP A 16 -1.78 -0.33 -3.73
CA ASP A 16 -2.45 0.60 -4.63
C ASP A 16 -3.80 1.12 -4.08
N SER A 17 -4.66 1.59 -4.99
CA SER A 17 -6.01 2.10 -4.72
C SER A 17 -6.91 1.13 -3.96
N ASN A 18 -6.68 -0.19 -4.06
CA ASN A 18 -7.49 -1.19 -3.34
C ASN A 18 -7.26 -1.15 -1.83
N SER A 19 -6.12 -0.58 -1.39
CA SER A 19 -5.73 -0.51 0.01
C SER A 19 -5.49 0.92 0.50
N ASP A 20 -5.44 1.91 -0.38
CA ASP A 20 -5.24 3.31 -0.02
C ASP A 20 -6.44 3.89 0.76
N THR A 21 -6.18 4.39 1.97
CA THR A 21 -7.18 5.04 2.81
C THR A 21 -7.24 6.56 2.63
N GLU A 22 -6.24 7.22 2.02
CA GLU A 22 -6.23 8.67 1.70
C GLU A 22 -4.86 9.23 1.24
N ASN A 23 -3.84 8.41 1.04
CA ASN A 23 -2.49 8.84 0.70
C ASN A 23 -2.44 9.54 -0.65
N ALA A 24 -3.05 8.99 -1.71
CA ALA A 24 -3.16 9.68 -3.00
C ALA A 24 -3.97 10.98 -2.89
N TYR A 25 -5.02 10.97 -2.08
CA TYR A 25 -5.85 12.14 -1.82
C TYR A 25 -5.07 13.27 -1.18
N LYS A 26 -4.30 12.99 -0.13
CA LYS A 26 -3.40 13.96 0.51
C LYS A 26 -2.30 14.41 -0.44
N LEU A 27 -1.67 13.48 -1.16
CA LEU A 27 -0.57 13.76 -2.09
C LEU A 27 -0.99 14.74 -3.20
N THR A 28 -2.23 14.65 -3.66
CA THR A 28 -2.77 15.52 -4.72
C THR A 28 -3.38 16.83 -4.22
N GLY A 29 -3.24 17.13 -2.92
CA GLY A 29 -3.88 18.30 -2.32
C GLY A 29 -5.41 18.18 -2.33
N TYR A 30 -5.91 16.98 -2.05
CA TYR A 30 -7.34 16.64 -1.94
C TYR A 30 -8.10 16.73 -3.28
N LYS A 31 -7.46 16.35 -4.39
CA LYS A 31 -8.05 16.45 -5.75
C LYS A 31 -8.27 15.11 -6.45
N TRP A 32 -7.64 14.03 -5.98
CA TRP A 32 -7.76 12.70 -6.57
C TRP A 32 -7.68 11.62 -5.50
N PRO A 33 -8.63 10.67 -5.42
CA PRO A 33 -9.80 10.53 -6.30
C PRO A 33 -10.84 11.65 -6.09
N VAL A 34 -11.68 11.90 -7.10
CA VAL A 34 -12.74 12.92 -7.03
C VAL A 34 -13.95 12.38 -6.27
N ASP A 35 -14.36 13.04 -5.19
CA ASP A 35 -15.54 12.69 -4.41
C ASP A 35 -16.68 13.69 -4.72
N PRO A 36 -17.86 13.23 -5.21
CA PRO A 36 -18.28 11.86 -5.56
C PRO A 36 -17.80 11.38 -6.96
N PRO A 37 -17.82 10.05 -7.27
CA PRO A 37 -18.47 8.93 -6.56
C PRO A 37 -17.59 8.19 -5.54
N TYR A 38 -16.34 8.64 -5.37
CA TYR A 38 -15.44 8.11 -4.37
C TYR A 38 -15.80 8.63 -2.96
N TYR A 39 -15.21 8.07 -1.91
CA TYR A 39 -15.58 8.38 -0.53
C TYR A 39 -14.35 8.82 0.27
N ASN A 40 -14.27 10.10 0.64
CA ASN A 40 -13.23 10.63 1.54
C ASN A 40 -11.81 10.13 1.18
N GLY A 41 -11.44 10.21 -0.09
CA GLY A 41 -10.13 9.79 -0.59
C GLY A 41 -9.93 8.28 -0.81
N ARG A 42 -10.92 7.42 -0.53
CA ARG A 42 -10.90 5.99 -0.88
C ARG A 42 -11.30 5.82 -2.33
N PHE A 43 -10.67 4.88 -3.03
CA PHE A 43 -11.07 4.45 -4.37
C PHE A 43 -12.29 3.49 -4.35
N SER A 44 -13.26 3.82 -3.50
CA SER A 44 -14.52 3.10 -3.31
C SER A 44 -15.61 4.10 -2.88
N ASN A 45 -16.87 3.67 -2.84
CA ASN A 45 -18.01 4.47 -2.37
C ASN A 45 -18.20 4.37 -0.83
N GLY A 46 -17.18 3.94 -0.10
CA GLY A 46 -17.20 3.76 1.34
C GLY A 46 -15.87 3.25 1.88
N LYS A 47 -15.88 2.77 3.12
CA LYS A 47 -14.71 2.11 3.73
C LYS A 47 -14.28 0.88 2.93
N ILE A 48 -12.99 0.74 2.73
CA ILE A 48 -12.38 -0.39 2.01
C ILE A 48 -12.09 -1.58 2.95
N TRP A 49 -11.66 -2.70 2.38
CA TRP A 49 -11.51 -3.98 3.09
C TRP A 49 -10.61 -3.87 4.33
N ILE A 50 -9.50 -3.14 4.25
CA ILE A 50 -8.51 -3.05 5.33
C ILE A 50 -9.07 -2.32 6.56
N GLU A 51 -9.96 -1.36 6.36
CA GLU A 51 -10.65 -0.63 7.44
C GLU A 51 -11.70 -1.49 8.15
N LYS A 52 -12.14 -2.59 7.52
CA LYS A 52 -13.15 -3.51 8.05
C LYS A 52 -12.55 -4.65 8.90
N LEU A 53 -11.22 -4.76 8.95
CA LEU A 53 -10.53 -5.81 9.71
C LEU A 53 -10.59 -5.61 11.23
N GLY A 54 -10.91 -4.41 11.71
CA GLY A 54 -11.00 -4.11 13.15
C GLY A 54 -9.65 -4.16 13.89
N ILE A 55 -8.55 -3.95 13.17
CA ILE A 55 -7.20 -3.90 13.72
C ILE A 55 -6.96 -2.55 14.41
N GLN A 56 -6.29 -2.58 15.56
CA GLN A 56 -6.09 -1.41 16.40
C GLN A 56 -5.18 -0.37 15.73
N ASN A 57 -4.04 -0.82 15.20
CA ASN A 57 -3.02 0.05 14.61
C ASN A 57 -2.87 -0.25 13.12
N LEU A 58 -3.41 0.62 12.27
CA LEU A 58 -3.21 0.54 10.82
C LEU A 58 -2.19 1.60 10.38
N ILE A 59 -1.02 1.15 9.94
CA ILE A 59 0.02 1.98 9.34
C ILE A 59 -0.04 1.76 7.83
N ASN A 60 -0.65 2.69 7.10
CA ASN A 60 -0.96 2.51 5.68
C ASN A 60 -0.08 3.38 4.77
N TYR A 61 0.76 2.75 3.96
CA TYR A 61 1.58 3.37 2.93
C TYR A 61 1.01 3.18 1.51
N ALA A 62 -0.04 2.37 1.34
CA ALA A 62 -0.67 2.16 0.04
C ALA A 62 -1.11 3.50 -0.57
N CYS A 63 -0.87 3.68 -1.85
CA CYS A 63 -1.16 4.92 -2.56
C CYS A 63 -1.88 4.59 -3.87
N GLY A 64 -3.02 5.25 -4.12
CA GLY A 64 -3.75 5.14 -5.38
C GLY A 64 -2.83 5.21 -6.59
N ASP A 65 -3.12 4.39 -7.60
CA ASP A 65 -2.37 4.31 -8.86
C ASP A 65 -0.92 3.77 -8.74
N ALA A 66 -0.50 3.30 -7.56
CA ALA A 66 0.83 2.74 -7.37
C ALA A 66 1.05 1.47 -8.21
N THR A 67 2.22 1.41 -8.84
CA THR A 67 2.77 0.22 -9.50
C THR A 67 3.60 -0.60 -8.51
N THR A 68 4.08 -1.79 -8.86
CA THR A 68 4.94 -2.56 -7.95
C THR A 68 6.28 -1.87 -7.72
N ASP A 69 6.85 -1.21 -8.74
CA ASP A 69 8.09 -0.44 -8.64
C ASP A 69 8.15 0.68 -9.69
N ASN A 70 8.41 1.92 -9.24
CA ASN A 70 8.59 3.05 -10.15
C ASN A 70 9.81 2.92 -11.08
N ASN A 71 10.79 2.07 -10.76
CA ASN A 71 11.93 1.78 -11.65
C ASN A 71 11.54 0.88 -12.82
N LEU A 72 10.45 0.10 -12.70
CA LEU A 72 9.90 -0.70 -13.80
C LEU A 72 8.95 0.13 -14.63
N VAL A 73 7.99 0.77 -13.96
CA VAL A 73 7.01 1.66 -14.57
C VAL A 73 6.50 2.66 -13.53
N GLN A 74 6.55 3.94 -13.83
CA GLN A 74 6.09 5.01 -12.95
C GLN A 74 4.55 5.07 -12.95
N GLY A 75 3.93 4.99 -11.76
CA GLY A 75 2.50 5.26 -11.60
C GLY A 75 2.19 6.76 -11.55
N PHE A 76 0.99 7.13 -12.02
CA PHE A 76 0.51 8.51 -12.06
C PHE A 76 -0.99 8.60 -11.76
N THR A 77 -1.39 9.49 -10.86
CA THR A 77 -2.82 9.84 -10.73
C THR A 77 -3.42 10.37 -12.03
N ALA A 78 -4.75 10.36 -12.16
CA ALA A 78 -5.44 10.92 -13.33
C ALA A 78 -5.17 12.42 -13.57
N ILE A 79 -4.65 13.14 -12.57
CA ILE A 79 -4.23 14.54 -12.65
C ILE A 79 -2.70 14.70 -12.82
N ASN A 80 -2.03 13.65 -13.29
CA ASN A 80 -0.60 13.61 -13.65
C ASN A 80 0.37 13.88 -12.48
N VAL A 81 -0.02 13.55 -11.25
CA VAL A 81 0.88 13.53 -10.10
C VAL A 81 1.51 12.14 -9.98
N ARG A 82 2.86 12.08 -9.90
CA ARG A 82 3.61 10.83 -9.68
C ARG A 82 3.28 10.24 -8.31
N VAL A 83 3.08 8.93 -8.25
CA VAL A 83 2.79 8.20 -7.01
C VAL A 83 3.90 7.19 -6.68
N PRO A 84 4.21 6.96 -5.39
CA PRO A 84 5.22 5.99 -4.99
C PRO A 84 4.74 4.56 -5.26
N GLY A 85 5.54 3.78 -5.99
CA GLY A 85 5.33 2.35 -6.16
C GLY A 85 5.57 1.57 -4.88
N VAL A 86 5.14 0.31 -4.82
CA VAL A 86 5.25 -0.53 -3.61
C VAL A 86 6.68 -0.62 -3.09
N ARG A 87 7.68 -0.77 -3.97
CA ARG A 87 9.09 -0.75 -3.58
C ARG A 87 9.47 0.55 -2.86
N GLN A 88 9.05 1.71 -3.38
CA GLN A 88 9.32 3.01 -2.76
C GLN A 88 8.55 3.18 -1.44
N GLN A 89 7.33 2.65 -1.33
CA GLN A 89 6.56 2.65 -0.08
C GLN A 89 7.26 1.81 1.02
N ILE A 90 7.78 0.63 0.68
CA ILE A 90 8.56 -0.23 1.60
C ILE A 90 9.85 0.47 2.02
N THR A 91 10.60 1.03 1.07
CA THR A 91 11.81 1.81 1.39
C THR A 91 11.51 2.97 2.33
N LYS A 92 10.40 3.70 2.10
CA LYS A 92 9.97 4.77 2.99
C LYS A 92 9.71 4.26 4.40
N TYR A 93 9.00 3.14 4.56
CA TYR A 93 8.76 2.54 5.86
C TYR A 93 10.07 2.16 6.57
N ILE A 94 10.96 1.43 5.91
CA ILE A 94 12.25 1.00 6.48
C ILE A 94 13.08 2.20 6.94
N ASN A 95 13.08 3.29 6.16
CA ASN A 95 13.87 4.49 6.47
C ASN A 95 13.27 5.40 7.55
N THR A 96 11.98 5.27 7.85
CA THR A 96 11.27 6.21 8.74
C THR A 96 10.71 5.56 10.01
N ALA A 97 10.54 4.25 10.00
CA ALA A 97 10.11 3.51 11.19
C ALA A 97 11.26 3.36 12.19
N ASP A 98 10.96 3.53 13.47
CA ASP A 98 11.83 3.06 14.54
C ASP A 98 11.66 1.54 14.68
N LEU A 99 12.48 0.80 13.94
CA LEU A 99 12.43 -0.66 13.89
C LEU A 99 12.66 -1.32 15.25
N SER A 100 13.28 -0.61 16.22
CA SER A 100 13.47 -1.12 17.58
C SER A 100 12.16 -1.23 18.37
N GLN A 101 11.13 -0.49 17.96
CA GLN A 101 9.81 -0.45 18.62
C GLN A 101 8.78 -1.35 17.91
N VAL A 102 9.14 -1.96 16.77
CA VAL A 102 8.21 -2.81 16.02
C VAL A 102 8.13 -4.19 16.68
N ASN A 103 6.93 -4.56 17.12
CA ASN A 103 6.66 -5.92 17.54
C ASN A 103 6.30 -6.79 16.32
N PHE A 104 7.33 -7.33 15.66
CA PHE A 104 7.17 -8.15 14.46
C PHE A 104 6.26 -9.38 14.69
N HIS A 105 6.27 -9.98 15.89
CA HIS A 105 5.39 -11.10 16.23
C HIS A 105 3.89 -10.75 16.28
N ARG A 106 3.53 -9.47 16.35
CA ARG A 106 2.15 -8.97 16.41
C ARG A 106 1.78 -8.06 15.24
N THR A 107 2.68 -7.93 14.26
CA THR A 107 2.49 -7.10 13.07
C THR A 107 2.26 -7.98 11.85
N ILE A 108 1.23 -7.69 11.06
CA ILE A 108 1.07 -8.24 9.72
C ILE A 108 1.55 -7.19 8.71
N PHE A 109 2.42 -7.61 7.79
CA PHE A 109 2.77 -6.83 6.61
C PHE A 109 1.92 -7.27 5.43
N ILE A 110 1.34 -6.31 4.72
CA ILE A 110 0.43 -6.55 3.59
C ILE A 110 1.01 -5.87 2.36
N ILE A 111 1.08 -6.61 1.25
CA ILE A 111 1.40 -6.07 -0.07
C ILE A 111 0.26 -6.45 -1.02
N TRP A 112 -0.36 -5.45 -1.65
CA TRP A 112 -1.33 -5.67 -2.73
C TRP A 112 -1.19 -4.62 -3.84
N ALA A 113 -0.60 -5.03 -4.95
CA ALA A 113 -0.47 -4.24 -6.18
C ALA A 113 -0.25 -5.14 -7.40
N GLY A 114 -0.15 -4.52 -8.58
CA GLY A 114 0.25 -5.17 -9.84
C GLY A 114 -0.64 -4.86 -11.04
N ALA A 115 -1.91 -4.48 -10.80
CA ALA A 115 -2.83 -4.13 -11.88
C ALA A 115 -2.36 -2.86 -12.62
N ASN A 116 -1.87 -1.87 -11.88
CA ASN A 116 -1.40 -0.61 -12.45
C ASN A 116 -0.16 -0.79 -13.35
N ASP A 117 0.70 -1.76 -13.08
CA ASP A 117 1.86 -2.06 -13.93
C ASP A 117 1.42 -2.34 -15.37
N TYR A 118 0.35 -3.12 -15.54
CA TYR A 118 -0.23 -3.43 -16.84
C TYR A 118 -1.10 -2.32 -17.41
N PHE A 119 -1.71 -1.50 -16.56
CA PHE A 119 -2.43 -0.31 -16.99
C PHE A 119 -1.48 0.67 -17.70
N TYR A 120 -0.28 0.88 -17.15
CA TYR A 120 0.72 1.78 -17.75
C TYR A 120 1.62 1.11 -18.80
N ASN A 121 1.86 -0.20 -18.68
CA ASN A 121 2.66 -0.94 -19.64
C ASN A 121 2.18 -2.39 -19.80
N ILE A 122 1.26 -2.59 -20.74
CA ILE A 122 0.68 -3.91 -21.05
C ILE A 122 1.70 -4.95 -21.55
N THR A 123 2.90 -4.52 -21.96
CA THR A 123 3.95 -5.42 -22.47
C THR A 123 4.90 -5.95 -21.39
N LEU A 124 4.74 -5.52 -20.13
CA LEU A 124 5.59 -5.99 -19.03
C LEU A 124 5.43 -7.50 -18.84
N PRO A 125 6.53 -8.28 -18.84
CA PRO A 125 6.46 -9.70 -18.49
C PRO A 125 5.99 -9.88 -17.05
N ALA A 126 5.04 -10.78 -16.82
CA ALA A 126 4.53 -11.06 -15.47
C ALA A 126 5.60 -11.51 -14.48
N SER A 127 6.63 -12.20 -14.96
CA SER A 127 7.78 -12.59 -14.15
C SER A 127 8.51 -11.39 -13.54
N ILE A 128 8.55 -10.24 -14.20
CA ILE A 128 9.21 -9.02 -13.71
C ILE A 128 8.38 -8.35 -12.61
N VAL A 129 7.05 -8.25 -12.79
CA VAL A 129 6.12 -7.72 -11.79
C VAL A 129 6.13 -8.61 -10.53
N VAL A 130 6.04 -9.93 -10.70
CA VAL A 130 6.13 -10.90 -9.59
C VAL A 130 7.48 -10.79 -8.88
N LYS A 131 8.59 -10.68 -9.61
CA LYS A 131 9.92 -10.51 -9.03
C LYS A 131 10.02 -9.23 -8.19
N SER A 132 9.40 -8.14 -8.64
CA SER A 132 9.34 -6.88 -7.87
C SER A 132 8.64 -7.07 -6.51
N LEU A 133 7.49 -7.75 -6.50
CA LEU A 133 6.76 -8.08 -5.26
C LEU A 133 7.58 -8.99 -4.34
N ILE A 134 8.21 -10.04 -4.87
CA ILE A 134 9.09 -10.94 -4.11
C ILE A 134 10.26 -10.17 -3.50
N ASN A 135 10.88 -9.26 -4.25
CA ASN A 135 11.92 -8.40 -3.69
C ASN A 135 11.36 -7.55 -2.54
N GLY A 136 10.16 -6.99 -2.67
CA GLY A 136 9.47 -6.27 -1.59
C GLY A 136 9.32 -7.11 -0.32
N ILE A 137 8.92 -8.37 -0.46
CA ILE A 137 8.84 -9.32 0.65
C ILE A 137 10.23 -9.53 1.27
N ASN A 138 11.27 -9.75 0.44
CA ASN A 138 12.62 -9.96 0.94
C ASN A 138 13.18 -8.76 1.72
N ASP A 139 12.90 -7.52 1.30
CA ASP A 139 13.29 -6.32 2.05
C ASP A 139 12.64 -6.27 3.43
N LEU A 140 11.36 -6.66 3.54
CA LEU A 140 10.67 -6.73 4.82
C LEU A 140 11.24 -7.85 5.71
N LEU A 141 11.55 -9.01 5.14
CA LEU A 141 12.19 -10.11 5.89
C LEU A 141 13.55 -9.70 6.46
N GLN A 142 14.31 -8.84 5.77
CA GLN A 142 15.62 -8.35 6.26
C GLN A 142 15.53 -7.52 7.54
N ILE A 143 14.38 -6.88 7.81
CA ILE A 143 14.17 -6.11 9.05
C ILE A 143 13.48 -6.93 10.15
N GLY A 144 13.13 -8.20 9.88
CA GLY A 144 12.53 -9.12 10.85
C GLY A 144 11.03 -9.33 10.71
N ALA A 145 10.41 -8.92 9.60
CA ALA A 145 9.02 -9.24 9.28
C ALA A 145 8.73 -10.73 9.18
#